data_AF-A0ABC8SG63-F1
#
_entry.id   AF-A0ABC8SG63-F1
#
_cell.length_a   1.000
_cell.length_b   1.000
_cell.length_c   1.000
_cell.angle_alpha   90.00
_cell.angle_beta   90.00
_cell.angle_gamma   90.00
#
_symmetry.space_group_name_H-M   'P 1'
#
loop_
_entity.id
_entity.type
_entity.pdbx_description
1 polymer ?
#
loop_
_entity_poly.entity_id
_entity_poly.type
_entity_poly.pdbx_seq_one_letter_code
_entity_poly.pdbx_strand_id
1 'polypeptide(L)'
;MRRNDNLSMVLLIILGFLCYCCERGLSVTVTYDHRALVIDGKRRVLQSGSIHYPRSTPEVWPELIRKSKEGGLDVIETYVFWNYHEPVRGQYYFEDRFDLVRFVKTVQEAGLFVHLRIGPYVCAEWNYGGFPMWLHFIPGIQFRTTNDPFKEEMERFLAKIVNLMKEENLFVSQGGPIILAQVENEYGGVQWAYGVGGELYVKWAAETAVSLNTGVPWVMCVQEDAPDPIINTCNGFYCDQFTPNSHSKPKMWTENYSGWFLAFGYPIPYRPVEDLAFAVARFFETGGTFQNYYMYFGGTNFGRTMGGPMVATSYDYDAPIDEYVKIGVFDGHKREPSQWVCSCLQSDGAMGGDGGYSGTSEAVVWNSDVRQGVAVGGFIRQPKWGHLRDLHMAIKQCEEYLVNADPIQQTLGVNLEAHIYYKTSNDCAAFLANYGSSSDANVTFNGNSYFLPAWSVSILPDCSNVIFNTAKGGANSCIKFIIDAIMFY
;
A
#
# COMPACT_ATOMS: atom_id res chain seq x y z
N MET A 1 24.23 -7.66 -59.63
CA MET A 1 23.92 -8.01 -58.23
C MET A 1 24.73 -7.12 -57.27
N ARG A 2 24.48 -5.80 -57.21
CA ARG A 2 25.20 -4.88 -56.29
C ARG A 2 24.34 -3.72 -55.76
N ARG A 3 23.02 -3.74 -56.01
CA ARG A 3 22.12 -2.63 -55.69
C ARG A 3 21.21 -2.87 -54.47
N ASN A 4 21.11 -4.12 -53.99
CA ASN A 4 20.26 -4.48 -52.84
C ASN A 4 21.01 -4.51 -51.49
N ASP A 5 22.34 -4.59 -51.48
CA ASP A 5 23.10 -4.73 -50.23
C ASP A 5 23.15 -3.41 -49.44
N ASN A 6 23.20 -2.27 -50.14
CA ASN A 6 23.24 -0.95 -49.50
C ASN A 6 21.91 -0.59 -48.80
N LEU A 7 20.77 -1.04 -49.33
CA LEU A 7 19.47 -0.74 -48.73
C LEU A 7 19.25 -1.54 -47.44
N SER A 8 19.67 -2.80 -47.43
CA SER A 8 19.61 -3.67 -46.25
C SER A 8 20.53 -3.17 -45.12
N MET A 9 21.73 -2.69 -45.47
CA MET A 9 22.67 -2.13 -44.51
C MET A 9 22.19 -0.82 -43.90
N VAL A 10 21.55 0.05 -44.69
CA VAL A 10 20.92 1.29 -44.18
C VAL A 10 19.73 0.98 -43.28
N LEU A 11 18.91 -0.02 -43.62
CA LEU A 11 17.77 -0.44 -42.78
C LEU A 11 18.24 -0.99 -41.42
N LEU A 12 19.32 -1.79 -41.41
CA LEU A 12 19.94 -2.32 -40.20
C LEU A 12 20.56 -1.22 -39.33
N ILE A 13 21.16 -0.20 -39.94
CA ILE A 13 21.68 0.97 -39.21
C ILE A 13 20.53 1.78 -38.64
N ILE A 14 19.43 1.99 -39.37
CA ILE A 14 18.24 2.71 -38.87
C ILE A 14 17.55 1.93 -37.73
N LEU A 15 17.41 0.60 -37.86
CA LEU A 15 16.91 -0.27 -36.80
C LEU A 15 17.84 -0.27 -35.59
N GLY A 16 19.15 -0.31 -35.80
CA GLY A 16 20.15 -0.18 -34.74
C GLY A 16 20.12 1.18 -34.05
N PHE A 17 19.92 2.27 -34.81
CA PHE A 17 19.80 3.64 -34.28
C PHE A 17 18.47 3.86 -33.57
N LEU A 18 17.37 3.29 -34.05
CA LEU A 18 16.06 3.31 -33.39
C LEU A 18 16.09 2.48 -32.10
N CYS A 19 16.77 1.34 -32.10
CA CYS A 19 17.00 0.52 -30.90
C CYS A 19 17.90 1.27 -29.89
N TYR A 20 18.97 1.90 -30.35
CA TYR A 20 19.87 2.73 -29.54
C TYR A 20 19.19 4.01 -28.99
N CYS A 21 18.26 4.60 -29.74
CA CYS A 21 17.42 5.70 -29.26
C CYS A 21 16.33 5.24 -28.30
N CYS A 22 15.86 3.98 -28.40
CA CYS A 22 14.91 3.38 -27.47
C CYS A 22 15.58 2.99 -26.15
N GLU A 23 16.88 2.65 -26.17
CA GLU A 23 17.72 2.39 -24.99
C GLU A 23 18.13 3.66 -24.23
N ARG A 24 17.95 4.85 -24.80
CA ARG A 24 17.97 6.08 -24.01
C ARG A 24 16.64 6.17 -23.28
N GLY A 25 16.61 5.59 -22.08
CA GLY A 25 15.45 5.61 -21.18
C GLY A 25 14.82 7.00 -21.16
N LEU A 26 13.52 7.07 -21.48
CA LEU A 26 12.75 8.27 -21.23
C LEU A 26 12.92 8.60 -19.74
N SER A 27 13.50 9.75 -19.43
CA SER A 27 13.54 10.24 -18.06
C SER A 27 12.12 10.62 -17.66
N VAL A 28 11.46 9.71 -16.94
CA VAL A 28 10.11 9.95 -16.42
C VAL A 28 10.22 10.93 -15.26
N THR A 29 9.48 12.03 -15.33
CA THR A 29 9.45 13.03 -14.26
C THR A 29 8.25 12.78 -13.36
N VAL A 30 8.44 12.92 -12.04
CA VAL A 30 7.34 12.95 -11.06
C VAL A 30 7.32 14.30 -10.38
N THR A 31 6.20 14.99 -10.54
CA THR A 31 5.88 16.25 -9.84
C THR A 31 4.50 16.13 -9.19
N TYR A 32 3.95 17.23 -8.70
CA TYR A 32 2.60 17.28 -8.15
C TYR A 32 2.00 18.66 -8.38
N ASP A 33 0.68 18.72 -8.27
CA ASP A 33 -0.07 19.97 -8.17
C ASP A 33 -1.17 19.85 -7.11
N HIS A 34 -2.07 20.84 -7.04
CA HIS A 34 -3.18 20.85 -6.08
C HIS A 34 -4.05 19.58 -6.13
N ARG A 35 -4.09 18.90 -7.28
CA ARG A 35 -5.00 17.79 -7.48
C ARG A 35 -4.33 16.45 -7.18
N ALA A 36 -3.21 16.16 -7.82
CA ALA A 36 -2.61 14.83 -7.82
C ALA A 36 -1.08 14.84 -7.99
N LEU A 37 -0.47 13.67 -7.81
CA LEU A 37 0.86 13.42 -8.38
C LEU A 37 0.76 13.37 -9.90
N VAL A 38 1.76 13.96 -10.56
CA VAL A 38 1.90 14.02 -12.01
C VAL A 38 3.09 13.15 -12.40
N ILE A 39 2.80 12.00 -13.00
CA ILE A 39 3.80 11.03 -13.46
C ILE A 39 3.84 11.10 -14.99
N ASP A 40 4.99 11.45 -15.55
CA ASP A 40 5.18 11.64 -17.00
C ASP A 40 4.15 12.61 -17.62
N GLY A 41 3.95 13.74 -16.96
CA GLY A 41 3.00 14.77 -17.39
C GLY A 41 1.52 14.41 -17.22
N LYS A 42 1.19 13.25 -16.64
CA LYS A 42 -0.18 12.80 -16.40
C LYS A 42 -0.48 12.74 -14.91
N ARG A 43 -1.52 13.42 -14.47
CA ARG A 43 -2.10 13.23 -13.13
C ARG A 43 -2.61 11.79 -12.99
N ARG A 44 -2.43 11.21 -11.81
CA ARG A 44 -2.82 9.83 -11.52
C ARG A 44 -3.61 9.72 -10.23
N VAL A 45 -4.63 8.87 -10.22
CA VAL A 45 -5.19 8.31 -8.99
C VAL A 45 -4.41 7.05 -8.67
N LEU A 46 -3.83 6.95 -7.49
CA LEU A 46 -2.93 5.87 -7.11
C LEU A 46 -3.47 5.08 -5.92
N GLN A 47 -3.66 3.78 -6.14
CA GLN A 47 -3.93 2.81 -5.07
C GLN A 47 -2.61 2.16 -4.65
N SER A 48 -2.30 2.24 -3.36
CA SER A 48 -1.06 1.76 -2.78
C SER A 48 -1.32 0.74 -1.67
N GLY A 49 -0.33 -0.09 -1.37
CA GLY A 49 -0.41 -1.03 -0.26
C GLY A 49 0.95 -1.33 0.35
N SER A 50 1.01 -1.35 1.68
CA SER A 50 2.24 -1.62 2.40
C SER A 50 2.58 -3.11 2.41
N ILE A 51 3.83 -3.41 2.04
CA ILE A 51 4.47 -4.73 2.18
C ILE A 51 5.88 -4.49 2.72
N HIS A 52 6.15 -4.91 3.95
CA HIS A 52 7.49 -4.78 4.52
C HIS A 52 8.35 -5.98 4.12
N TYR A 53 9.37 -5.73 3.30
CA TYR A 53 10.26 -6.76 2.76
C TYR A 53 10.82 -7.72 3.83
N PRO A 54 11.22 -7.29 5.06
CA PRO A 54 11.77 -8.22 6.04
C PRO A 54 10.72 -9.07 6.76
N ARG A 55 9.43 -8.70 6.68
CA ARG A 55 8.32 -9.47 7.28
C ARG A 55 7.87 -10.63 6.41
N SER A 56 8.60 -10.90 5.33
CA SER A 56 8.46 -12.07 4.47
C SER A 56 9.85 -12.57 4.06
N THR A 57 9.93 -13.48 3.08
CA THR A 57 11.20 -13.99 2.54
C THR A 57 11.36 -13.63 1.06
N PRO A 58 12.60 -13.54 0.53
CA PRO A 58 12.82 -13.18 -0.87
C PRO A 58 12.12 -14.09 -1.89
N GLU A 59 11.89 -15.34 -1.54
CA GLU A 59 11.23 -16.33 -2.39
C GLU A 59 9.75 -16.02 -2.58
N VAL A 60 9.12 -15.30 -1.64
CA VAL A 60 7.67 -15.05 -1.64
C VAL A 60 7.32 -13.66 -2.16
N TRP A 61 8.28 -12.73 -2.21
CA TRP A 61 8.03 -11.36 -2.69
C TRP A 61 7.37 -11.30 -4.07
N PRO A 62 7.82 -12.06 -5.11
CA PRO A 62 7.19 -11.98 -6.43
C PRO A 62 5.69 -12.29 -6.40
N GLU A 63 5.29 -13.26 -5.59
CA GLU A 63 3.90 -13.70 -5.49
C GLU A 63 3.03 -12.73 -4.67
N LEU A 64 3.57 -12.17 -3.59
CA LEU A 64 2.90 -11.11 -2.83
C LEU A 64 2.64 -9.87 -3.70
N ILE A 65 3.65 -9.48 -4.49
CA ILE A 65 3.58 -8.35 -5.41
C ILE A 65 2.61 -8.64 -6.56
N ARG A 66 2.62 -9.87 -7.12
CA ARG A 66 1.64 -10.29 -8.15
C ARG A 66 0.21 -10.20 -7.63
N LYS A 67 -0.07 -10.74 -6.44
CA LYS A 67 -1.41 -10.67 -5.81
C LYS A 67 -1.84 -9.24 -5.52
N SER A 68 -0.89 -8.38 -5.18
CA SER A 68 -1.12 -6.95 -4.98
C SER A 68 -1.51 -6.23 -6.27
N LYS A 69 -0.80 -6.52 -7.37
CA LYS A 69 -1.16 -6.03 -8.71
C LYS A 69 -2.53 -6.52 -9.16
N GLU A 70 -2.82 -7.80 -8.99
CA GLU A 70 -4.14 -8.39 -9.32
C GLU A 70 -5.27 -7.85 -8.45
N GLY A 71 -4.92 -7.41 -7.23
CA GLY A 71 -5.81 -6.70 -6.34
C GLY A 71 -6.07 -5.25 -6.76
N GLY A 72 -5.40 -4.74 -7.80
CA GLY A 72 -5.61 -3.41 -8.35
C GLY A 72 -4.73 -2.30 -7.75
N LEU A 73 -3.64 -2.66 -7.08
CA LEU A 73 -2.65 -1.65 -6.63
C LEU A 73 -1.79 -1.16 -7.80
N ASP A 74 -1.43 0.12 -7.77
CA ASP A 74 -0.43 0.76 -8.63
C ASP A 74 0.94 0.89 -7.95
N VAL A 75 0.96 0.96 -6.62
CA VAL A 75 2.15 1.29 -5.82
C VAL A 75 2.32 0.29 -4.67
N ILE A 76 3.55 -0.15 -4.42
CA ILE A 76 3.94 -0.83 -3.18
C ILE A 76 4.64 0.17 -2.27
N GLU A 77 4.17 0.27 -1.03
CA GLU A 77 4.80 1.08 -0.01
C GLU A 77 5.64 0.20 0.93
N THR A 78 6.82 0.66 1.32
CA THR A 78 7.58 0.02 2.38
C THR A 78 8.40 1.02 3.17
N TYR A 79 8.50 0.79 4.48
CA TYR A 79 9.53 1.40 5.31
C TYR A 79 10.92 0.84 5.01
N VAL A 80 11.97 1.56 5.43
CA VAL A 80 13.36 1.08 5.47
C VAL A 80 13.80 0.90 6.93
N PHE A 81 14.29 -0.29 7.29
CA PHE A 81 14.54 -0.66 8.69
C PHE A 81 16.02 -0.50 9.08
N TRP A 82 16.41 0.70 9.54
CA TRP A 82 17.81 1.08 9.82
C TRP A 82 18.53 0.09 10.75
N ASN A 83 17.90 -0.33 11.85
CA ASN A 83 18.50 -1.22 12.83
C ASN A 83 19.04 -2.54 12.28
N TYR A 84 18.45 -3.05 11.19
CA TYR A 84 18.93 -4.24 10.50
C TYR A 84 19.89 -3.94 9.35
N HIS A 85 19.74 -2.77 8.72
CA HIS A 85 20.67 -2.35 7.67
C HIS A 85 22.00 -1.88 8.22
N GLU A 86 22.09 -1.46 9.48
CA GLU A 86 23.34 -1.07 10.14
C GLU A 86 23.39 -1.64 11.57
N PRO A 87 23.48 -2.97 11.76
CA PRO A 87 23.47 -3.61 13.08
C PRO A 87 24.68 -3.21 13.93
N VAL A 88 25.79 -2.86 13.27
CA VAL A 88 26.98 -2.27 13.86
C VAL A 88 27.28 -0.98 13.10
N ARG A 89 27.57 0.11 13.82
CA ARG A 89 27.86 1.43 13.23
C ARG A 89 28.91 1.32 12.12
N GLY A 90 28.57 1.78 10.93
CA GLY A 90 29.40 1.75 9.72
C GLY A 90 29.41 0.42 8.95
N GLN A 91 28.77 -0.64 9.45
CA GLN A 91 28.71 -1.95 8.80
C GLN A 91 27.30 -2.22 8.30
N TYR A 92 27.13 -2.17 6.97
CA TYR A 92 25.82 -2.30 6.35
C TYR A 92 25.49 -3.72 5.93
N TYR A 93 24.21 -4.08 5.98
CA TYR A 93 23.70 -5.38 5.57
C TYR A 93 22.43 -5.25 4.71
N PHE A 94 22.50 -5.78 3.49
CA PHE A 94 21.43 -5.74 2.47
C PHE A 94 21.26 -7.11 1.79
N GLU A 95 21.42 -8.20 2.55
CA GLU A 95 21.30 -9.57 2.04
C GLU A 95 20.02 -10.23 2.54
N ASP A 96 19.72 -11.42 2.02
CA ASP A 96 18.59 -12.25 2.41
C ASP A 96 17.26 -11.46 2.37
N ARG A 97 16.44 -11.56 3.43
CA ARG A 97 15.17 -10.82 3.56
C ARG A 97 15.34 -9.31 3.74
N PHE A 98 16.58 -8.83 3.87
CA PHE A 98 16.92 -7.42 3.99
C PHE A 98 17.53 -6.88 2.69
N ASP A 99 17.50 -7.64 1.60
CA ASP A 99 17.85 -7.14 0.28
C ASP A 99 16.78 -6.20 -0.27
N LEU A 100 16.86 -4.93 0.16
CA LEU A 100 15.97 -3.86 -0.24
C LEU A 100 16.02 -3.62 -1.76
N VAL A 101 17.21 -3.69 -2.37
CA VAL A 101 17.39 -3.47 -3.81
C VAL A 101 16.64 -4.54 -4.60
N ARG A 102 16.81 -5.82 -4.24
CA ARG A 102 16.09 -6.92 -4.87
C ARG A 102 14.58 -6.79 -4.68
N PHE A 103 14.12 -6.40 -3.49
CA PHE A 103 12.69 -6.18 -3.27
C PHE A 103 12.13 -5.09 -4.21
N VAL A 104 12.78 -3.92 -4.27
CA VAL A 104 12.36 -2.82 -5.14
C VAL A 104 12.41 -3.22 -6.63
N LYS A 105 13.44 -3.94 -7.07
CA LYS A 105 13.51 -4.49 -8.44
C LYS A 105 12.39 -5.49 -8.72
N THR A 106 12.02 -6.32 -7.74
CA THR A 106 10.88 -7.24 -7.89
C THR A 106 9.56 -6.48 -8.10
N VAL A 107 9.37 -5.34 -7.42
CA VAL A 107 8.21 -4.45 -7.64
C VAL A 107 8.25 -3.85 -9.06
N GLN A 108 9.42 -3.42 -9.52
CA GLN A 108 9.63 -2.91 -10.88
C GLN A 108 9.31 -3.95 -11.96
N GLU A 109 9.77 -5.20 -11.79
CA GLU A 109 9.51 -6.32 -12.71
C GLU A 109 8.01 -6.62 -12.82
N ALA A 110 7.27 -6.44 -11.72
CA ALA A 110 5.81 -6.54 -11.73
C ALA A 110 5.14 -5.32 -12.40
N GLY A 111 5.87 -4.25 -12.72
CA GLY A 111 5.34 -3.04 -13.34
C GLY A 111 4.52 -2.16 -12.37
N LEU A 112 4.84 -2.22 -11.08
CA LEU A 112 4.27 -1.34 -10.05
C LEU A 112 5.29 -0.27 -9.67
N PHE A 113 4.80 0.85 -9.12
CA PHE A 113 5.64 1.88 -8.53
C PHE A 113 5.97 1.58 -7.06
N VAL A 114 6.91 2.34 -6.50
CA VAL A 114 7.30 2.27 -5.09
C VAL A 114 7.16 3.63 -4.40
N HIS A 115 6.55 3.62 -3.21
CA HIS A 115 6.68 4.69 -2.22
C HIS A 115 7.65 4.21 -1.12
N LEU A 116 8.86 4.79 -1.10
CA LEU A 116 9.93 4.35 -0.21
C LEU A 116 9.99 5.21 1.05
N ARG A 117 9.47 4.70 2.17
CA ARG A 117 9.45 5.43 3.44
C ARG A 117 10.75 5.21 4.20
N ILE A 118 11.74 6.06 3.93
CA ILE A 118 13.10 5.85 4.44
C ILE A 118 13.17 6.06 5.96
N GLY A 119 12.38 6.99 6.51
CA GLY A 119 12.38 7.33 7.94
C GLY A 119 13.49 8.33 8.29
N PRO A 120 14.40 8.05 9.24
CA PRO A 120 14.79 6.70 9.62
C PRO A 120 14.10 6.17 10.89
N TYR A 121 13.39 7.01 11.64
CA TYR A 121 12.35 6.54 12.54
C TYR A 121 11.15 6.08 11.68
N VAL A 122 10.70 4.85 11.90
CA VAL A 122 9.60 4.25 11.11
C VAL A 122 8.40 3.85 11.95
N CYS A 123 8.49 3.89 13.28
CA CYS A 123 7.48 3.32 14.18
C CYS A 123 7.22 1.83 13.84
N ALA A 124 6.22 1.57 12.99
CA ALA A 124 5.92 0.34 12.29
C ALA A 124 5.73 -0.90 13.18
N GLU A 125 5.41 -0.69 14.45
CA GLU A 125 5.43 -1.74 15.47
C GLU A 125 6.72 -2.55 15.42
N TRP A 126 7.82 -1.85 15.12
CA TRP A 126 9.13 -2.42 14.90
C TRP A 126 10.04 -2.11 16.09
N ASN A 127 10.99 -3.01 16.34
CA ASN A 127 11.91 -2.90 17.45
C ASN A 127 12.63 -1.56 17.43
N TYR A 128 12.51 -0.84 18.56
CA TYR A 128 13.08 0.49 18.77
C TYR A 128 12.71 1.52 17.67
N GLY A 129 11.55 1.36 17.03
CA GLY A 129 11.06 2.24 15.98
C GLY A 129 11.93 2.28 14.73
N GLY A 130 12.78 1.26 14.53
CA GLY A 130 13.75 1.19 13.43
C GLY A 130 15.15 1.67 13.80
N PHE A 131 15.37 2.33 14.94
CA PHE A 131 16.71 2.79 15.30
C PHE A 131 17.65 1.65 15.71
N PRO A 132 18.91 1.65 15.25
CA PRO A 132 19.89 0.70 15.75
C PRO A 132 20.21 0.98 17.22
N MET A 133 20.37 -0.09 18.01
CA MET A 133 20.61 0.04 19.45
C MET A 133 21.93 0.76 19.78
N TRP A 134 22.96 0.64 18.93
CA TRP A 134 24.22 1.36 19.15
C TRP A 134 24.06 2.89 19.10
N LEU A 135 23.02 3.40 18.44
CA LEU A 135 22.75 4.84 18.36
C LEU A 135 22.48 5.43 19.76
N HIS A 136 21.82 4.66 20.63
CA HIS A 136 21.53 5.04 22.01
C HIS A 136 22.78 5.30 22.85
N PHE A 137 23.91 4.68 22.50
CA PHE A 137 25.14 4.76 23.27
C PHE A 137 26.11 5.83 22.76
N ILE A 138 25.71 6.63 21.76
CA ILE A 138 26.50 7.79 21.36
C ILE A 138 26.47 8.84 22.49
N PRO A 139 27.62 9.35 22.96
CA PRO A 139 27.65 10.35 24.01
C PRO A 139 26.83 11.60 23.66
N GLY A 140 25.92 11.99 24.56
CA GLY A 140 25.07 13.18 24.38
C GLY A 140 23.94 13.02 23.36
N ILE A 141 23.64 11.79 22.90
CA ILE A 141 22.59 11.55 21.92
C ILE A 141 21.20 11.90 22.46
N GLN A 142 20.41 12.57 21.64
CA GLN A 142 18.98 12.78 21.87
C GLN A 142 18.25 12.55 20.56
N PHE A 143 17.28 11.64 20.55
CA PHE A 143 16.61 11.24 19.32
C PHE A 143 15.57 12.26 18.89
N ARG A 144 15.42 12.38 17.56
CA ARG A 144 14.34 13.11 16.88
C ARG A 144 14.22 14.56 17.38
N THR A 145 15.36 15.24 17.46
CA THR A 145 15.45 16.66 17.87
C THR A 145 16.68 17.31 17.24
N THR A 146 16.91 18.59 17.50
CA THR A 146 18.09 19.36 17.04
C THR A 146 19.37 18.97 17.78
N ASN A 147 19.66 17.67 17.86
CA ASN A 147 20.84 17.11 18.48
C ASN A 147 21.84 16.76 17.37
N ASP A 148 23.02 17.39 17.38
CA ASP A 148 24.00 17.22 16.31
C ASP A 148 24.44 15.76 16.12
N PRO A 149 24.75 14.99 17.17
CA PRO A 149 25.05 13.57 17.01
C PRO A 149 23.92 12.78 16.32
N PHE A 150 22.65 13.05 16.65
CA PHE A 150 21.53 12.37 16.00
C PHE A 150 21.37 12.78 14.54
N LYS A 151 21.46 14.08 14.26
CA LYS A 151 21.36 14.64 12.90
C LYS A 151 22.42 14.06 11.97
N GLU A 152 23.67 13.99 12.41
CA GLU A 152 24.78 13.42 11.62
C GLU A 152 24.52 11.95 11.25
N GLU A 153 24.05 11.14 12.20
CA GLU A 153 23.78 9.73 11.96
C GLU A 153 22.55 9.54 11.05
N MET A 154 21.48 10.31 11.27
CA MET A 154 20.29 10.30 10.42
C MET A 154 20.63 10.71 8.99
N GLU A 155 21.39 11.79 8.80
CA GLU A 155 21.83 12.24 7.48
C GLU A 155 22.68 11.17 6.79
N ARG A 156 23.63 10.55 7.49
CA ARG A 156 24.45 9.47 6.93
C ARG A 156 23.59 8.31 6.44
N PHE A 157 22.60 7.89 7.23
CA PHE A 157 21.75 6.77 6.84
C PHE A 157 20.81 7.13 5.68
N LEU A 158 20.18 8.31 5.71
CA LEU A 158 19.36 8.81 4.59
C LEU A 158 20.18 8.86 3.29
N ALA A 159 21.39 9.44 3.35
CA ALA A 159 22.29 9.51 2.21
C ALA A 159 22.70 8.11 1.72
N LYS A 160 22.98 7.17 2.63
CA LYS A 160 23.31 5.78 2.27
C LYS A 160 22.18 5.12 1.48
N ILE A 161 20.94 5.23 1.94
CA ILE A 161 19.79 4.62 1.25
C ILE A 161 19.53 5.32 -0.08
N VAL A 162 19.52 6.65 -0.13
CA VAL A 162 19.31 7.38 -1.39
C VAL A 162 20.40 7.08 -2.41
N ASN A 163 21.68 7.04 -2.01
CA ASN A 163 22.78 6.71 -2.91
C ASN A 163 22.67 5.27 -3.42
N LEU A 164 22.33 4.31 -2.55
CA LEU A 164 22.10 2.92 -2.96
C LEU A 164 21.00 2.82 -4.03
N MET A 165 19.86 3.50 -3.82
CA MET A 165 18.77 3.52 -4.81
C MET A 165 19.18 4.21 -6.11
N LYS A 166 20.01 5.27 -6.05
CA LYS A 166 20.53 5.98 -7.23
C LYS A 166 21.52 5.15 -8.03
N GLU A 167 22.46 4.49 -7.36
CA GLU A 167 23.46 3.60 -7.98
C GLU A 167 22.79 2.48 -8.76
N GLU A 168 21.66 2.00 -8.25
CA GLU A 168 20.83 0.95 -8.87
C GLU A 168 19.76 1.50 -9.84
N ASN A 169 19.73 2.81 -10.10
CA ASN A 169 18.77 3.51 -10.96
C ASN A 169 17.30 3.26 -10.60
N LEU A 170 16.99 3.19 -9.30
CA LEU A 170 15.66 2.82 -8.81
C LEU A 170 14.71 4.01 -8.62
N PHE A 171 15.19 5.24 -8.67
CA PHE A 171 14.31 6.40 -8.82
C PHE A 171 13.72 6.46 -10.24
N VAL A 172 12.45 6.82 -10.34
CA VAL A 172 11.73 6.89 -11.63
C VAL A 172 12.35 7.87 -12.62
N SER A 173 13.00 8.92 -12.13
CA SER A 173 13.81 9.86 -12.91
C SER A 173 14.97 9.18 -13.65
N GLN A 174 15.41 8.02 -13.17
CA GLN A 174 16.46 7.16 -13.73
C GLN A 174 15.90 5.89 -14.42
N GLY A 175 14.57 5.76 -14.54
CA GLY A 175 13.91 4.58 -15.11
C GLY A 175 13.46 3.53 -14.10
N GLY A 176 13.64 3.78 -12.80
CA GLY A 176 13.23 2.88 -11.71
C GLY A 176 11.75 3.01 -11.29
N PRO A 177 11.30 2.26 -10.27
CA PRO A 177 9.90 2.29 -9.83
C PRO A 177 9.62 3.35 -8.74
N ILE A 178 10.62 3.93 -8.07
CA ILE A 178 10.40 4.80 -6.90
C ILE A 178 9.87 6.16 -7.37
N ILE A 179 8.64 6.49 -6.97
CA ILE A 179 7.93 7.75 -7.31
C ILE A 179 7.79 8.72 -6.13
N LEU A 180 8.01 8.23 -4.91
CA LEU A 180 7.90 9.00 -3.67
C LEU A 180 8.91 8.49 -2.65
N ALA A 181 9.39 9.39 -1.80
CA ALA A 181 10.14 9.04 -0.61
C ALA A 181 9.58 9.74 0.64
N GLN A 182 9.69 9.12 1.82
CA GLN A 182 9.34 9.76 3.09
C GLN A 182 10.56 9.95 3.98
N VAL A 183 10.66 11.13 4.59
CA VAL A 183 11.58 11.43 5.69
C VAL A 183 10.78 11.54 6.99
N GLU A 184 11.36 11.07 8.09
CA GLU A 184 10.71 10.92 9.39
C GLU A 184 9.41 10.08 9.32
N ASN A 185 8.71 9.96 10.45
CA ASN A 185 7.41 9.33 10.55
C ASN A 185 6.60 9.88 11.73
N GLU A 186 5.44 10.47 11.42
CA GLU A 186 4.47 10.99 12.41
C GLU A 186 5.10 11.91 13.47
N TYR A 187 6.09 12.73 13.06
CA TYR A 187 6.79 13.59 14.00
C TYR A 187 5.90 14.70 14.58
N GLY A 188 4.90 15.18 13.83
CA GLY A 188 3.94 16.16 14.33
C GLY A 188 3.21 15.73 15.61
N GLY A 189 3.01 14.42 15.82
CA GLY A 189 2.42 13.88 17.05
C GLY A 189 3.30 14.06 18.30
N VAL A 190 4.62 14.22 18.13
CA VAL A 190 5.59 14.39 19.24
C VAL A 190 6.31 15.73 19.22
N GLN A 191 6.22 16.50 18.13
CA GLN A 191 6.92 17.76 17.94
C GLN A 191 6.72 18.74 19.08
N TRP A 192 5.50 18.86 19.59
CA TRP A 192 5.15 19.76 20.69
C TRP A 192 6.00 19.51 21.95
N ALA A 193 6.43 18.26 22.19
CA ALA A 193 7.24 17.90 23.36
C ALA A 193 8.67 18.47 23.28
N TYR A 194 9.13 18.82 22.08
CA TYR A 194 10.45 19.42 21.84
C TYR A 194 10.39 20.95 21.66
N GLY A 195 9.20 21.55 21.68
CA GLY A 195 8.98 22.99 21.47
C GLY A 195 9.66 23.49 20.20
N VAL A 196 10.37 24.62 20.30
CA VAL A 196 11.12 25.22 19.18
C VAL A 196 12.15 24.27 18.58
N GLY A 197 12.74 23.38 19.40
CA GLY A 197 13.67 22.35 18.91
C GLY A 197 12.99 21.36 17.96
N GLY A 198 11.71 21.07 18.15
CA GLY A 198 10.94 20.22 17.25
C GLY A 198 10.69 20.89 15.90
N GLU A 199 10.28 22.16 15.90
CA GLU A 199 10.06 22.94 14.67
C GLU A 199 11.35 23.08 13.84
N LEU A 200 12.47 23.36 14.50
CA LEU A 200 13.78 23.46 13.85
C LEU A 200 14.25 22.09 13.31
N TYR A 201 13.97 21.01 14.03
CA TYR A 201 14.29 19.66 13.58
C TYR A 201 13.50 19.28 12.32
N VAL A 202 12.20 19.57 12.25
CA VAL A 202 11.37 19.30 11.06
C VAL A 202 11.89 20.03 9.83
N LYS A 203 12.23 21.31 9.98
CA LYS A 203 12.82 22.11 8.89
C LYS A 203 14.14 21.51 8.41
N TRP A 204 15.03 21.19 9.34
CA TRP A 204 16.31 20.55 9.02
C TRP A 204 16.10 19.19 8.32
N ALA A 205 15.22 18.32 8.83
CA ALA A 205 14.98 17.00 8.26
C ALA A 205 14.44 17.09 6.82
N ALA A 206 13.53 18.02 6.57
CA ALA A 206 13.01 18.31 5.23
C ALA A 206 14.09 18.85 4.28
N GLU A 207 14.88 19.83 4.72
CA GLU A 207 16.00 20.39 3.94
C GLU A 207 17.04 19.32 3.59
N THR A 208 17.40 18.48 4.57
CA THR A 208 18.31 17.35 4.36
C THR A 208 17.74 16.39 3.31
N ALA A 209 16.48 15.95 3.44
CA ALA A 209 15.86 15.04 2.48
C ALA A 209 15.83 15.61 1.06
N VAL A 210 15.45 16.88 0.90
CA VAL A 210 15.41 17.57 -0.40
C VAL A 210 16.81 17.73 -0.99
N SER A 211 17.82 18.04 -0.17
CA SER A 211 19.21 18.20 -0.63
C SER A 211 19.82 16.92 -1.21
N LEU A 212 19.30 15.74 -0.84
CA LEU A 212 19.70 14.46 -1.42
C LEU A 212 19.29 14.31 -2.90
N ASN A 213 18.48 15.22 -3.45
CA ASN A 213 18.16 15.34 -4.88
C ASN A 213 17.76 14.01 -5.55
N THR A 214 16.72 13.37 -5.02
CA THR A 214 16.18 12.09 -5.51
C THR A 214 15.50 12.20 -6.87
N GLY A 215 15.12 13.41 -7.29
CA GLY A 215 14.34 13.64 -8.51
C GLY A 215 12.87 13.23 -8.39
N VAL A 216 12.39 12.94 -7.18
CA VAL A 216 10.98 12.63 -6.87
C VAL A 216 10.50 13.41 -5.65
N PRO A 217 9.19 13.64 -5.49
CA PRO A 217 8.65 14.33 -4.33
C PRO A 217 8.93 13.58 -3.02
N TRP A 218 9.06 14.36 -1.95
CA TRP A 218 9.18 13.86 -0.59
C TRP A 218 7.90 14.12 0.19
N VAL A 219 7.59 13.20 1.11
CA VAL A 219 6.42 13.28 1.99
C VAL A 219 6.83 13.25 3.46
N MET A 220 5.96 13.77 4.32
CA MET A 220 5.96 13.57 5.78
C MET A 220 4.53 13.28 6.22
N CYS A 221 4.28 12.15 6.85
CA CYS A 221 2.96 11.81 7.40
C CYS A 221 2.75 12.45 8.78
N VAL A 222 1.52 12.88 9.05
CA VAL A 222 1.09 13.52 10.30
C VAL A 222 2.04 14.66 10.67
N GLN A 223 2.23 15.60 9.74
CA GLN A 223 3.15 16.72 9.86
C GLN A 223 2.50 18.00 9.30
N GLU A 224 1.66 18.67 10.09
CA GLU A 224 0.87 19.83 9.62
C GLU A 224 1.75 20.98 9.10
N ASP A 225 2.91 21.22 9.71
CA ASP A 225 3.84 22.30 9.34
C ASP A 225 4.99 21.82 8.42
N ALA A 226 4.83 20.70 7.70
CA ALA A 226 5.84 20.22 6.75
C ALA A 226 6.20 21.32 5.73
N PRO A 227 7.48 21.75 5.65
CA PRO A 227 7.88 22.86 4.82
C PRO A 227 7.88 22.48 3.33
N ASP A 228 7.68 23.45 2.44
CA ASP A 228 7.80 23.21 1.01
C ASP A 228 9.23 22.78 0.63
N PRO A 229 9.40 21.86 -0.33
CA PRO A 229 8.40 21.19 -1.17
C PRO A 229 7.84 19.87 -0.60
N ILE A 230 7.97 19.59 0.71
CA ILE A 230 7.47 18.34 1.30
C ILE A 230 5.95 18.32 1.31
N ILE A 231 5.35 17.20 0.88
CA ILE A 231 3.91 16.98 0.96
C ILE A 231 3.57 16.41 2.34
N ASN A 232 2.73 17.10 3.12
CA ASN A 232 2.18 16.53 4.33
C ASN A 232 1.04 15.55 4.00
N THR A 233 0.99 14.42 4.70
CA THR A 233 0.03 13.35 4.42
C THR A 233 -0.69 12.89 5.70
N CYS A 234 -1.78 12.16 5.54
CA CYS A 234 -2.61 11.68 6.64
C CYS A 234 -2.43 10.18 6.89
N ASN A 235 -2.57 9.77 8.15
CA ASN A 235 -2.65 8.39 8.62
C ASN A 235 -3.90 8.23 9.48
N GLY A 236 -4.50 7.04 9.50
CA GLY A 236 -5.68 6.78 10.32
C GLY A 236 -6.60 5.71 9.74
N PHE A 237 -7.73 5.49 10.43
CA PHE A 237 -8.84 4.70 9.89
C PHE A 237 -9.63 5.47 8.82
N TYR A 238 -9.65 6.80 8.92
CA TYR A 238 -10.31 7.72 7.97
C TYR A 238 -9.45 8.96 7.79
N CYS A 239 -9.34 9.43 6.55
CA CYS A 239 -8.64 10.66 6.18
C CYS A 239 -9.45 11.50 5.16
N ASP A 240 -10.76 11.29 5.06
CA ASP A 240 -11.63 12.04 4.16
C ASP A 240 -11.74 13.53 4.55
N GLN A 241 -11.58 13.88 5.82
CA GLN A 241 -11.57 15.28 6.27
C GLN A 241 -10.18 15.94 6.23
N PHE A 242 -9.12 15.18 5.94
CA PHE A 242 -7.78 15.73 5.86
C PHE A 242 -7.63 16.69 4.67
N THR A 243 -6.95 17.81 4.89
CA THR A 243 -6.54 18.76 3.86
C THR A 243 -5.03 19.00 3.99
N PRO A 244 -4.26 18.95 2.89
CA PRO A 244 -2.84 19.27 2.93
C PRO A 244 -2.61 20.72 3.36
N ASN A 245 -1.42 21.01 3.88
CA ASN A 245 -1.09 22.31 4.47
C ASN A 245 -0.91 23.46 3.46
N SER A 246 -1.06 23.15 2.17
CA SER A 246 -1.09 24.11 1.07
C SER A 246 -2.03 23.62 -0.02
N HIS A 247 -2.76 24.55 -0.65
CA HIS A 247 -3.58 24.25 -1.82
C HIS A 247 -2.75 23.80 -3.03
N SER A 248 -1.43 23.99 -3.07
CA SER A 248 -0.59 23.50 -4.18
C SER A 248 -0.23 22.02 -4.07
N LYS A 249 -0.59 21.35 -2.97
CA LYS A 249 -0.24 19.97 -2.66
C LYS A 249 -1.44 19.03 -2.84
N PRO A 250 -1.24 17.80 -3.32
CA PRO A 250 -2.31 16.84 -3.46
C PRO A 250 -2.71 16.24 -2.11
N LYS A 251 -3.95 15.78 -2.00
CA LYS A 251 -4.46 15.09 -0.82
C LYS A 251 -4.06 13.61 -0.85
N MET A 252 -3.24 13.19 0.11
CA MET A 252 -2.64 11.85 0.17
C MET A 252 -2.82 11.20 1.55
N TRP A 253 -3.15 9.91 1.55
CA TRP A 253 -3.34 9.07 2.72
C TRP A 253 -2.32 7.93 2.70
N THR A 254 -1.28 8.04 3.54
CA THR A 254 -0.13 7.14 3.55
C THR A 254 -0.32 5.93 4.47
N GLU A 255 -1.24 5.98 5.44
CA GLU A 255 -1.63 4.80 6.21
C GLU A 255 -3.14 4.70 6.45
N ASN A 256 -3.83 3.95 5.60
CA ASN A 256 -5.18 3.48 5.89
C ASN A 256 -5.11 2.16 6.64
N TYR A 257 -5.41 2.20 7.94
CA TYR A 257 -5.29 1.03 8.81
C TYR A 257 -6.25 -0.09 8.42
N SER A 258 -5.76 -1.13 7.74
CA SER A 258 -6.59 -2.24 7.22
C SER A 258 -7.14 -3.16 8.31
N GLY A 259 -6.60 -3.02 9.52
CA GLY A 259 -6.97 -3.66 10.78
C GLY A 259 -6.11 -3.04 11.88
N TRP A 260 -5.42 -3.87 12.67
CA TRP A 260 -4.48 -3.40 13.69
C TRP A 260 -3.44 -4.47 14.02
N PHE A 261 -2.31 -4.08 14.59
CA PHE A 261 -1.30 -5.04 15.03
C PHE A 261 -1.79 -5.87 16.23
N LEU A 262 -1.35 -7.13 16.32
CA LEU A 262 -1.60 -7.97 17.47
C LEU A 262 -0.56 -7.72 18.56
N ALA A 263 -1.01 -7.42 19.78
CA ALA A 263 -0.16 -7.39 20.96
C ALA A 263 -0.28 -8.70 21.75
N PHE A 264 0.81 -9.15 22.37
CA PHE A 264 0.78 -10.32 23.25
C PHE A 264 -0.20 -10.08 24.42
N GLY A 265 -1.12 -11.03 24.63
CA GLY A 265 -2.15 -10.96 25.66
C GLY A 265 -3.45 -10.27 25.24
N TYR A 266 -3.55 -9.79 24.00
CA TYR A 266 -4.75 -9.14 23.45
C TYR A 266 -5.43 -10.02 22.38
N PRO A 267 -6.73 -9.83 22.11
CA PRO A 267 -7.42 -10.51 21.03
C PRO A 267 -6.93 -10.07 19.65
N ILE A 268 -7.14 -10.92 18.64
CA ILE A 268 -6.83 -10.60 17.23
C ILE A 268 -7.73 -9.44 16.78
N PRO A 269 -7.15 -8.28 16.40
CA PRO A 269 -7.93 -7.16 15.89
C PRO A 269 -8.56 -7.48 14.53
N TYR A 270 -9.70 -6.87 14.25
CA TYR A 270 -10.44 -7.05 13.01
C TYR A 270 -11.05 -5.72 12.56
N ARG A 271 -10.98 -5.44 11.25
CA ARG A 271 -11.68 -4.31 10.62
C ARG A 271 -12.55 -4.84 9.48
N PRO A 272 -13.88 -4.63 9.52
CA PRO A 272 -14.78 -5.03 8.44
C PRO A 272 -14.35 -4.44 7.10
N VAL A 273 -14.48 -5.22 6.02
CA VAL A 273 -14.09 -4.72 4.69
C VAL A 273 -15.05 -3.64 4.20
N GLU A 274 -16.31 -3.70 4.60
CA GLU A 274 -17.33 -2.71 4.25
C GLU A 274 -16.95 -1.33 4.80
N ASP A 275 -16.44 -1.30 6.04
CA ASP A 275 -15.92 -0.09 6.66
C ASP A 275 -14.64 0.41 5.99
N LEU A 276 -13.69 -0.50 5.72
CA LEU A 276 -12.45 -0.14 5.03
C LEU A 276 -12.74 0.42 3.63
N ALA A 277 -13.65 -0.20 2.89
CA ALA A 277 -14.10 0.26 1.58
C ALA A 277 -14.85 1.60 1.67
N PHE A 278 -15.69 1.78 2.69
CA PHE A 278 -16.35 3.05 2.98
C PHE A 278 -15.33 4.17 3.18
N ALA A 279 -14.33 3.96 4.05
CA ALA A 279 -13.31 4.96 4.33
C ALA A 279 -12.50 5.35 3.07
N VAL A 280 -12.16 4.36 2.23
CA VAL A 280 -11.47 4.61 0.95
C VAL A 280 -12.34 5.38 -0.02
N ALA A 281 -13.62 5.01 -0.19
CA ALA A 281 -14.55 5.72 -1.07
C ALA A 281 -14.77 7.17 -0.59
N ARG A 282 -14.95 7.38 0.73
CA ARG A 282 -15.02 8.71 1.38
C ARG A 282 -13.79 9.56 1.11
N PHE A 283 -12.60 8.95 1.11
CA PHE A 283 -11.37 9.67 0.81
C PHE A 283 -11.31 10.12 -0.66
N PHE A 284 -11.63 9.24 -1.60
CA PHE A 284 -11.61 9.58 -3.02
C PHE A 284 -12.71 10.56 -3.41
N GLU A 285 -13.91 10.46 -2.84
CA GLU A 285 -15.02 11.37 -3.15
C GLU A 285 -14.78 12.81 -2.65
N THR A 286 -13.91 12.98 -1.65
CA THR A 286 -13.53 14.29 -1.08
C THR A 286 -12.18 14.79 -1.62
N GLY A 287 -11.80 14.36 -2.83
CA GLY A 287 -10.63 14.88 -3.56
C GLY A 287 -9.31 14.16 -3.27
N GLY A 288 -9.31 13.03 -2.58
CA GLY A 288 -8.12 12.21 -2.41
C GLY A 288 -7.62 11.61 -3.73
N THR A 289 -6.30 11.50 -3.91
CA THR A 289 -5.72 10.92 -5.15
C THR A 289 -4.60 9.91 -4.92
N PHE A 290 -4.18 9.71 -3.68
CA PHE A 290 -3.24 8.66 -3.29
C PHE A 290 -3.71 8.04 -1.97
N GLN A 291 -3.98 6.74 -1.95
CA GLN A 291 -4.37 6.02 -0.75
C GLN A 291 -3.53 4.75 -0.62
N ASN A 292 -2.95 4.54 0.56
CA ASN A 292 -2.16 3.36 0.89
C ASN A 292 -2.81 2.51 1.99
N TYR A 293 -2.93 1.19 1.78
CA TYR A 293 -3.35 0.27 2.84
C TYR A 293 -2.17 -0.09 3.75
N TYR A 294 -2.28 0.27 5.02
CA TYR A 294 -1.34 -0.15 6.06
C TYR A 294 -2.04 -1.19 6.94
N MET A 295 -1.87 -2.50 6.76
CA MET A 295 -1.02 -3.20 5.80
C MET A 295 -1.82 -3.81 4.64
N TYR A 296 -1.20 -3.97 3.48
CA TYR A 296 -1.77 -4.80 2.41
C TYR A 296 -1.35 -6.27 2.53
N PHE A 297 -0.09 -6.48 2.94
CA PHE A 297 0.42 -7.72 3.52
C PHE A 297 1.21 -7.37 4.77
N GLY A 298 0.79 -7.89 5.92
CA GLY A 298 1.44 -7.60 7.19
C GLY A 298 2.65 -8.51 7.46
N GLY A 299 2.46 -9.83 7.40
CA GLY A 299 3.53 -10.83 7.51
C GLY A 299 3.92 -11.16 8.95
N THR A 300 5.20 -11.45 9.18
CA THR A 300 5.71 -11.98 10.45
C THR A 300 6.91 -11.17 10.96
N ASN A 301 6.91 -10.85 12.24
CA ASN A 301 8.07 -10.34 12.96
C ASN A 301 9.03 -11.49 13.30
N PHE A 302 9.88 -11.86 12.35
CA PHE A 302 10.85 -12.95 12.50
C PHE A 302 11.95 -12.67 13.54
N GLY A 303 12.47 -13.74 14.13
CA GLY A 303 13.59 -13.67 15.06
C GLY A 303 13.23 -12.91 16.33
N ARG A 304 14.15 -12.07 16.82
CA ARG A 304 14.07 -11.44 18.15
C ARG A 304 14.28 -9.92 18.15
N THR A 305 14.45 -9.33 16.98
CA THR A 305 14.81 -7.90 16.82
C THR A 305 13.93 -7.17 15.81
N MET A 306 12.83 -7.80 15.34
CA MET A 306 11.86 -7.19 14.44
C MET A 306 10.68 -6.55 15.17
N GLY A 307 9.95 -7.31 15.99
CA GLY A 307 8.76 -6.80 16.67
C GLY A 307 9.08 -5.73 17.72
N GLY A 308 8.24 -4.70 17.78
CA GLY A 308 8.26 -3.67 18.82
C GLY A 308 7.86 -4.21 20.20
N PRO A 309 7.89 -3.36 21.24
CA PRO A 309 7.50 -3.76 22.59
C PRO A 309 6.09 -4.35 22.63
N MET A 310 5.97 -5.58 23.17
CA MET A 310 4.71 -6.32 23.31
C MET A 310 3.98 -6.67 22.00
N VAL A 311 4.55 -6.38 20.83
CA VAL A 311 3.99 -6.77 19.53
C VAL A 311 4.20 -8.27 19.34
N ALA A 312 3.15 -8.96 18.91
CA ALA A 312 3.20 -10.39 18.66
C ALA A 312 4.15 -10.74 17.50
N THR A 313 4.55 -12.00 17.43
CA THR A 313 5.29 -12.52 16.27
C THR A 313 4.48 -12.38 14.99
N SER A 314 3.17 -12.67 15.06
CA SER A 314 2.26 -12.40 13.95
C SER A 314 2.10 -10.90 13.75
N TYR A 315 2.25 -10.47 12.51
CA TYR A 315 1.91 -9.13 12.06
C TYR A 315 0.83 -9.17 10.98
N ASP A 316 -0.12 -10.12 11.06
CA ASP A 316 -1.19 -10.32 10.07
C ASP A 316 -2.00 -9.04 9.75
N TYR A 317 -2.25 -8.21 10.78
CA TYR A 317 -2.93 -6.92 10.67
C TYR A 317 -4.38 -6.98 10.16
N ASP A 318 -4.98 -8.16 10.03
CA ASP A 318 -6.22 -8.38 9.27
C ASP A 318 -6.10 -7.85 7.83
N ALA A 319 -4.90 -7.96 7.26
CA ALA A 319 -4.58 -7.43 5.93
C ALA A 319 -5.31 -8.21 4.81
N PRO A 320 -5.51 -7.58 3.63
CA PRO A 320 -6.07 -8.24 2.44
C PRO A 320 -5.33 -9.53 2.01
N ILE A 321 -4.01 -9.59 2.22
CA ILE A 321 -3.23 -10.81 2.12
C ILE A 321 -2.80 -11.19 3.55
N ASP A 322 -3.17 -12.39 3.99
CA ASP A 322 -2.89 -12.86 5.35
C ASP A 322 -1.40 -13.14 5.59
N GLU A 323 -1.04 -13.45 6.83
CA GLU A 323 0.35 -13.74 7.23
C GLU A 323 0.99 -14.91 6.46
N TYR A 324 0.23 -15.91 6.03
CA TYR A 324 0.76 -17.21 5.66
C TYR A 324 1.05 -17.37 4.18
N VAL A 325 2.10 -18.12 3.87
CA VAL A 325 2.53 -18.46 2.52
C VAL A 325 2.53 -19.99 2.38
N LYS A 326 1.90 -20.54 1.33
CA LYS A 326 2.02 -21.96 1.00
C LYS A 326 3.21 -22.16 0.07
N ILE A 327 4.17 -23.01 0.41
CA ILE A 327 5.15 -23.48 -0.57
C ILE A 327 4.50 -24.64 -1.33
N GLY A 328 4.21 -24.44 -2.61
CA GLY A 328 3.68 -25.51 -3.46
C GLY A 328 4.80 -26.45 -3.87
N VAL A 329 4.85 -27.65 -3.28
CA VAL A 329 5.60 -28.76 -3.86
C VAL A 329 4.74 -29.34 -4.98
N PHE A 330 5.09 -29.04 -6.23
CA PHE A 330 4.50 -29.74 -7.39
C PHE A 330 5.08 -31.16 -7.42
N ASP A 331 4.38 -32.13 -6.82
CA ASP A 331 4.51 -33.53 -7.22
C ASP A 331 3.64 -33.71 -8.48
N GLY A 332 4.23 -34.21 -9.56
CA GLY A 332 3.67 -34.28 -10.92
C GLY A 332 2.48 -35.21 -11.12
N HIS A 333 1.67 -35.46 -10.09
CA HIS A 333 0.48 -36.30 -10.17
C HIS A 333 -0.79 -35.46 -10.25
N LYS A 334 -1.32 -35.31 -11.47
CA LYS A 334 -2.70 -34.87 -11.71
C LYS A 334 -3.65 -35.79 -10.93
N ARG A 335 -4.37 -35.26 -9.94
CA ARG A 335 -5.59 -35.89 -9.43
C ARG A 335 -6.79 -35.14 -10.01
N GLU A 336 -7.66 -35.87 -10.69
CA GLU A 336 -8.93 -35.35 -11.21
C GLU A 336 -9.92 -35.05 -10.07
N PRO A 337 -10.82 -34.06 -10.25
CA PRO A 337 -11.75 -33.68 -9.20
C PRO A 337 -12.94 -34.65 -9.15
N SER A 338 -13.03 -35.44 -8.08
CA SER A 338 -14.24 -36.18 -7.74
C SER A 338 -15.32 -35.21 -7.25
N GLN A 339 -16.48 -35.25 -7.89
CA GLN A 339 -17.66 -34.44 -7.57
C GLN A 339 -18.12 -34.63 -6.12
N TRP A 340 -18.18 -33.54 -5.36
CA TRP A 340 -18.95 -33.46 -4.10
C TRP A 340 -19.77 -32.17 -4.09
N VAL A 341 -21.08 -32.32 -3.89
CA VAL A 341 -22.06 -31.23 -3.80
C VAL A 341 -22.25 -30.88 -2.32
N CYS A 342 -22.04 -29.61 -1.95
CA CYS A 342 -22.48 -29.09 -0.65
C CYS A 342 -23.46 -27.93 -0.86
N SER A 343 -24.65 -28.09 -0.30
CA SER A 343 -25.77 -27.15 -0.32
C SER A 343 -25.56 -26.01 0.68
N CYS A 344 -25.77 -24.77 0.26
CA CYS A 344 -26.05 -23.66 1.17
C CYS A 344 -27.35 -23.97 1.93
N LEU A 345 -27.27 -24.23 3.24
CA LEU A 345 -28.45 -24.29 4.09
C LEU A 345 -28.68 -22.95 4.77
N GLN A 346 -29.80 -22.33 4.40
CA GLN A 346 -30.50 -21.33 5.19
C GLN A 346 -30.75 -21.88 6.60
N SER A 347 -30.52 -21.03 7.60
CA SER A 347 -30.80 -21.31 9.00
C SER A 347 -32.30 -21.41 9.25
N ASP A 348 -32.78 -22.59 9.61
CA ASP A 348 -33.96 -22.80 10.43
C ASP A 348 -33.80 -24.08 11.27
N GLY A 349 -33.83 -23.91 12.59
CA GLY A 349 -34.40 -24.86 13.55
C GLY A 349 -33.70 -26.19 13.90
N ALA A 350 -33.46 -26.33 15.20
CA ALA A 350 -33.58 -27.53 16.05
C ALA A 350 -32.31 -28.30 16.50
N MET A 351 -32.48 -28.87 17.70
CA MET A 351 -31.49 -29.29 18.70
C MET A 351 -30.81 -30.66 18.43
N GLY A 352 -29.64 -30.85 19.07
CA GLY A 352 -29.35 -32.06 19.84
C GLY A 352 -28.09 -32.87 19.44
N GLY A 353 -27.27 -33.21 20.45
CA GLY A 353 -26.48 -34.46 20.44
C GLY A 353 -24.98 -34.34 20.73
N ASP A 354 -24.59 -34.76 21.94
CA ASP A 354 -23.22 -35.04 22.38
C ASP A 354 -22.51 -36.13 21.56
N GLY A 355 -21.17 -36.02 21.45
CA GLY A 355 -20.30 -37.11 20.97
C GLY A 355 -18.82 -36.73 20.96
N GLY A 356 -18.07 -37.14 21.98
CA GLY A 356 -16.63 -36.90 22.09
C GLY A 356 -15.78 -37.81 21.19
N TYR A 357 -14.62 -37.31 20.78
CA TYR A 357 -13.54 -38.12 20.18
C TYR A 357 -12.17 -37.67 20.69
N SER A 358 -11.45 -38.62 21.28
CA SER A 358 -10.03 -38.56 21.65
C SER A 358 -9.15 -38.91 20.45
N GLY A 359 -8.11 -38.12 20.18
CA GLY A 359 -7.11 -38.39 19.14
C GLY A 359 -5.72 -37.96 19.58
N THR A 360 -4.78 -38.90 19.52
CA THR A 360 -3.38 -38.85 19.97
C THR A 360 -2.49 -37.99 19.06
N SER A 361 -1.51 -37.31 19.66
CA SER A 361 -0.49 -36.50 18.98
C SER A 361 0.64 -37.36 18.39
N GLU A 362 0.84 -37.32 17.08
CA GLU A 362 2.08 -37.76 16.44
C GLU A 362 2.93 -36.54 16.04
N ALA A 363 4.18 -36.53 16.49
CA ALA A 363 5.16 -35.50 16.20
C ALA A 363 5.76 -35.73 14.80
N VAL A 364 5.70 -34.72 13.93
CA VAL A 364 6.32 -34.75 12.61
C VAL A 364 7.74 -34.19 12.71
N VAL A 365 8.72 -35.04 12.38
CA VAL A 365 10.14 -34.70 12.24
C VAL A 365 10.36 -34.05 10.86
N TRP A 366 10.96 -32.86 10.83
CA TRP A 366 11.35 -32.18 9.59
C TRP A 366 12.67 -32.73 9.07
N ASN A 367 12.64 -33.31 7.86
CA ASN A 367 13.84 -33.74 7.15
C ASN A 367 14.25 -32.66 6.14
N SER A 368 15.52 -32.26 6.17
CA SER A 368 16.08 -31.18 5.36
C SER A 368 16.54 -31.69 4.00
N ASP A 369 15.67 -31.67 2.99
CA ASP A 369 16.07 -31.71 1.58
C ASP A 369 14.88 -31.31 0.70
N VAL A 370 14.82 -30.04 0.28
CA VAL A 370 13.86 -29.58 -0.73
C VAL A 370 14.59 -28.72 -1.77
N ARG A 371 14.88 -29.32 -2.93
CA ARG A 371 15.25 -28.60 -4.15
C ARG A 371 13.98 -28.35 -4.97
N GLN A 372 13.81 -27.09 -5.38
CA GLN A 372 12.82 -26.58 -6.36
C GLN A 372 11.34 -26.74 -5.99
N GLY A 373 10.84 -25.88 -5.08
CA GLY A 373 9.41 -25.60 -4.94
C GLY A 373 9.09 -24.18 -5.43
N VAL A 374 7.92 -23.98 -6.05
CA VAL A 374 7.40 -22.64 -6.34
C VAL A 374 6.70 -22.15 -5.07
N ALA A 375 7.19 -21.06 -4.49
CA ALA A 375 6.54 -20.46 -3.34
C ALA A 375 5.23 -19.79 -3.78
N VAL A 376 4.10 -20.21 -3.22
CA VAL A 376 2.77 -19.63 -3.41
C VAL A 376 2.48 -18.70 -2.21
N GLY A 377 3.13 -17.54 -2.21
CA GLY A 377 2.96 -16.42 -1.25
C GLY A 377 1.52 -16.03 -0.91
N GLY A 378 1.19 -15.87 0.38
CA GLY A 378 0.03 -15.13 0.92
C GLY A 378 -1.36 -15.71 0.62
N PHE A 379 -2.15 -16.20 1.58
CA PHE A 379 -3.55 -16.49 1.26
C PHE A 379 -4.32 -15.18 1.11
N ILE A 380 -5.12 -15.12 0.05
CA ILE A 380 -6.01 -14.00 -0.19
C ILE A 380 -7.12 -14.06 0.86
N ARG A 381 -7.25 -13.02 1.68
CA ARG A 381 -8.32 -12.92 2.68
C ARG A 381 -9.61 -12.50 2.01
N GLN A 382 -10.53 -13.45 1.82
CA GLN A 382 -11.89 -13.14 1.36
C GLN A 382 -12.83 -12.90 2.54
N PRO A 383 -13.84 -12.01 2.41
CA PRO A 383 -14.14 -11.22 1.21
C PRO A 383 -13.24 -9.97 1.03
N LYS A 384 -12.34 -9.69 1.99
CA LYS A 384 -11.61 -8.42 2.07
C LYS A 384 -10.90 -8.04 0.77
N TRP A 385 -10.00 -8.89 0.29
CA TRP A 385 -9.23 -8.63 -0.93
C TRP A 385 -10.11 -8.48 -2.17
N GLY A 386 -11.13 -9.35 -2.33
CA GLY A 386 -12.02 -9.31 -3.49
C GLY A 386 -12.85 -8.02 -3.54
N HIS A 387 -13.41 -7.63 -2.39
CA HIS A 387 -14.22 -6.41 -2.28
C HIS A 387 -13.39 -5.14 -2.52
N LEU A 388 -12.16 -5.08 -1.98
CA LEU A 388 -11.25 -3.96 -2.25
C LEU A 388 -10.79 -3.93 -3.71
N ARG A 389 -10.53 -5.07 -4.34
CA ARG A 389 -10.22 -5.13 -5.78
C ARG A 389 -11.36 -4.55 -6.61
N ASP A 390 -12.60 -4.92 -6.31
CA ASP A 390 -13.76 -4.42 -7.03
C ASP A 390 -13.97 -2.91 -6.79
N LEU A 391 -13.70 -2.42 -5.57
CA LEU A 391 -13.62 -0.99 -5.27
C LEU A 391 -12.55 -0.27 -6.11
N HIS A 392 -11.34 -0.83 -6.21
CA HIS A 392 -10.27 -0.22 -7.01
C HIS A 392 -10.68 -0.11 -8.48
N MET A 393 -11.29 -1.16 -9.04
CA MET A 393 -11.82 -1.13 -10.41
C MET A 393 -12.87 -0.03 -10.59
N ALA A 394 -13.74 0.19 -9.60
CA ALA A 394 -14.74 1.25 -9.65
C ALA A 394 -14.11 2.65 -9.59
N ILE A 395 -13.11 2.85 -8.73
CA ILE A 395 -12.37 4.12 -8.65
C ILE A 395 -11.60 4.38 -9.95
N LYS A 396 -10.98 3.36 -10.54
CA LYS A 396 -10.26 3.48 -11.82
C LYS A 396 -11.18 3.89 -12.97
N GLN A 397 -12.42 3.42 -12.99
CA GLN A 397 -13.41 3.90 -13.98
C GLN A 397 -13.75 5.39 -13.79
N CYS A 398 -13.51 5.96 -12.61
CA CYS A 398 -13.70 7.38 -12.32
C CYS A 398 -12.40 8.21 -12.48
N GLU A 399 -11.24 7.60 -12.78
CA GLU A 399 -9.92 8.26 -12.70
C GLU A 399 -9.84 9.53 -13.54
N GLU A 400 -10.39 9.53 -14.76
CA GLU A 400 -10.38 10.70 -15.63
C GLU A 400 -11.09 11.92 -15.01
N TYR A 401 -12.16 11.70 -14.24
CA TYR A 401 -12.90 12.77 -13.57
C TYR A 401 -12.18 13.22 -12.30
N LEU A 402 -11.70 12.27 -11.50
CA LEU A 402 -11.00 12.50 -10.24
C LEU A 402 -9.71 13.33 -10.42
N VAL A 403 -9.01 13.20 -11.55
CA VAL A 403 -7.78 13.96 -11.82
C VAL A 403 -7.99 15.31 -12.51
N ASN A 404 -9.17 15.55 -13.10
CA ASN A 404 -9.43 16.76 -13.89
C ASN A 404 -10.40 17.74 -13.23
N ALA A 405 -11.06 17.36 -12.14
CA ALA A 405 -12.01 18.22 -11.43
C ALA A 405 -11.83 18.15 -9.90
N ASP A 406 -12.27 19.21 -9.23
CA ASP A 406 -12.55 19.19 -7.80
C ASP A 406 -13.98 18.69 -7.55
N PRO A 407 -14.24 17.94 -6.46
CA PRO A 407 -15.59 17.48 -6.15
C PRO A 407 -16.51 18.65 -5.79
N ILE A 408 -17.74 18.60 -6.29
CA ILE A 408 -18.83 19.46 -5.84
C ILE A 408 -19.72 18.64 -4.91
N GLN A 409 -19.83 19.07 -3.65
CA GLN A 409 -20.71 18.46 -2.66
C GLN A 409 -22.16 18.95 -2.86
N GLN A 410 -23.10 18.02 -2.85
CA GLN A 410 -24.53 18.28 -2.86
C GLN A 410 -25.20 17.52 -1.71
N THR A 411 -25.93 18.22 -0.86
CA THR A 411 -26.74 17.59 0.20
C THR A 411 -27.95 16.89 -0.41
N LEU A 412 -28.13 15.60 -0.09
CA LEU A 412 -29.29 14.78 -0.50
C LEU A 412 -30.30 14.59 0.65
N GLY A 413 -29.88 14.86 1.88
CA GLY A 413 -30.69 14.74 3.09
C GLY A 413 -29.83 14.79 4.35
N VAL A 414 -30.42 14.49 5.50
CA VAL A 414 -29.68 14.37 6.76
C VAL A 414 -28.75 13.17 6.67
N ASN A 415 -27.45 13.38 6.84
CA ASN A 415 -26.40 12.37 6.70
C ASN A 415 -26.26 11.75 5.29
N LEU A 416 -26.79 12.42 4.27
CA LEU A 416 -26.83 11.94 2.90
C LEU A 416 -26.26 13.00 1.96
N GLU A 417 -25.27 12.63 1.16
CA GLU A 417 -24.61 13.56 0.25
C GLU A 417 -24.17 12.91 -1.06
N ALA A 418 -24.02 13.74 -2.09
CA ALA A 418 -23.37 13.40 -3.33
C ALA A 418 -22.10 14.24 -3.48
N HIS A 419 -21.02 13.61 -3.91
CA HIS A 419 -19.82 14.30 -4.39
C HIS A 419 -19.68 14.04 -5.88
N ILE A 420 -19.62 15.11 -6.67
CA ILE A 420 -19.73 15.03 -8.13
C ILE A 420 -18.49 15.66 -8.78
N TYR A 421 -17.88 14.91 -9.69
CA TYR A 421 -16.74 15.33 -10.48
C TYR A 421 -17.17 15.56 -11.92
N TYR A 422 -17.32 16.83 -12.30
CA TYR A 422 -17.72 17.19 -13.66
C TYR A 422 -16.52 17.35 -14.57
N LYS A 423 -16.50 16.60 -15.68
CA LYS A 423 -15.62 16.86 -16.81
C LYS A 423 -16.23 17.88 -17.77
N THR A 424 -17.54 17.76 -18.00
CA THR A 424 -18.39 18.78 -18.65
C THR A 424 -19.73 18.84 -17.93
N SER A 425 -20.66 19.72 -18.35
CA SER A 425 -21.97 19.82 -17.69
C SER A 425 -22.80 18.54 -17.73
N ASN A 426 -22.56 17.65 -18.71
CA ASN A 426 -23.33 16.41 -18.93
C ASN A 426 -22.47 15.15 -18.78
N ASP A 427 -21.22 15.29 -18.35
CA ASP A 427 -20.25 14.20 -18.26
C ASP A 427 -19.58 14.26 -16.89
N CYS A 428 -19.93 13.32 -16.01
CA CYS A 428 -19.47 13.31 -14.63
C CYS A 428 -19.38 11.90 -14.04
N ALA A 429 -18.56 11.79 -12.99
CA ALA A 429 -18.62 10.70 -12.02
C ALA A 429 -19.19 11.22 -10.69
N ALA A 430 -19.93 10.38 -9.98
CA ALA A 430 -20.52 10.72 -8.70
C ALA A 430 -20.32 9.63 -7.65
N PHE A 431 -20.23 10.07 -6.40
CA PHE A 431 -20.20 9.23 -5.21
C PHE A 431 -21.39 9.63 -4.34
N LEU A 432 -22.26 8.68 -4.02
CA LEU A 432 -23.45 8.91 -3.18
C LEU A 432 -23.22 8.26 -1.84
N ALA A 433 -23.07 9.07 -0.80
CA ALA A 433 -22.71 8.62 0.54
C ALA A 433 -23.90 8.71 1.51
N ASN A 434 -24.09 7.65 2.27
CA ASN A 434 -24.84 7.64 3.52
C ASN A 434 -23.84 7.46 4.66
N TYR A 435 -23.48 8.57 5.31
CA TYR A 435 -22.60 8.58 6.47
C TYR A 435 -23.39 8.47 7.79
N GLY A 436 -24.69 8.21 7.72
CA GLY A 436 -25.50 7.78 8.85
C GLY A 436 -25.25 6.31 9.16
N SER A 437 -25.03 5.98 10.44
CA SER A 437 -24.68 4.62 10.87
C SER A 437 -25.87 3.73 11.25
N SER A 438 -27.09 4.30 11.31
CA SER A 438 -28.23 3.64 11.95
C SER A 438 -29.36 3.23 11.01
N SER A 439 -29.41 3.79 9.80
CA SER A 439 -30.54 3.57 8.89
C SER A 439 -30.13 3.67 7.42
N ASP A 440 -30.63 2.73 6.62
CA ASP A 440 -30.60 2.80 5.17
C ASP A 440 -31.48 3.96 4.68
N ALA A 441 -31.18 4.47 3.47
CA ALA A 441 -31.92 5.58 2.88
C ALA A 441 -32.15 5.37 1.38
N ASN A 442 -33.27 5.89 0.88
CA ASN A 442 -33.48 6.11 -0.55
C ASN A 442 -33.25 7.60 -0.85
N VAL A 443 -32.40 7.89 -1.83
CA VAL A 443 -32.11 9.26 -2.29
C VAL A 443 -32.51 9.42 -3.74
N THR A 444 -32.82 10.66 -4.13
CA THR A 444 -33.02 11.03 -5.53
C THR A 444 -31.81 11.83 -6.00
N PHE A 445 -31.14 11.38 -7.06
CA PHE A 445 -30.00 12.07 -7.67
C PHE A 445 -30.14 12.03 -9.20
N ASN A 446 -30.00 13.18 -9.86
CA ASN A 446 -30.24 13.33 -11.31
C ASN A 446 -31.56 12.73 -11.82
N GLY A 447 -32.62 12.80 -11.00
CA GLY A 447 -33.95 12.25 -11.34
C GLY A 447 -34.10 10.74 -11.16
N ASN A 448 -33.03 10.02 -10.81
CA ASN A 448 -33.03 8.59 -10.51
C ASN A 448 -33.09 8.35 -9.00
N SER A 449 -33.66 7.22 -8.58
CA SER A 449 -33.72 6.82 -7.17
C SER A 449 -32.64 5.78 -6.86
N TYR A 450 -31.91 5.96 -5.76
CA TYR A 450 -30.84 5.08 -5.32
C TYR A 450 -31.05 4.66 -3.87
N PHE A 451 -30.85 3.37 -3.60
CA PHE A 451 -30.83 2.82 -2.24
C PHE A 451 -29.40 2.80 -1.70
N LEU A 452 -29.18 3.49 -0.58
CA LEU A 452 -27.91 3.60 0.12
C LEU A 452 -28.04 2.92 1.49
N PRO A 453 -27.39 1.75 1.69
CA PRO A 453 -27.25 1.17 3.02
C PRO A 453 -26.63 2.16 4.02
N ALA A 454 -26.92 2.00 5.31
CA ALA A 454 -26.23 2.71 6.38
C ALA A 454 -24.71 2.56 6.23
N TRP A 455 -23.96 3.63 6.50
CA TRP A 455 -22.50 3.64 6.44
C TRP A 455 -21.94 3.11 5.10
N SER A 456 -22.44 3.65 3.98
CA SER A 456 -22.04 3.20 2.65
C SER A 456 -21.86 4.33 1.64
N VAL A 457 -21.02 4.07 0.64
CA VAL A 457 -20.87 4.92 -0.55
C VAL A 457 -21.17 4.09 -1.79
N SER A 458 -22.02 4.61 -2.69
CA SER A 458 -22.23 4.07 -4.03
C SER A 458 -21.42 4.87 -5.05
N ILE A 459 -20.73 4.19 -5.98
CA ILE A 459 -19.89 4.80 -7.00
C ILE A 459 -20.57 4.70 -8.37
N LEU A 460 -20.71 5.84 -9.05
CA LEU A 460 -21.38 6.00 -10.33
C LEU A 460 -20.41 6.70 -11.32
N PRO A 461 -19.67 5.96 -12.16
CA PRO A 461 -18.68 6.54 -13.08
C PRO A 461 -19.30 7.42 -14.18
N ASP A 462 -20.62 7.30 -14.40
CA ASP A 462 -21.42 8.03 -15.39
C ASP A 462 -22.56 8.86 -14.75
N CYS A 463 -22.46 9.10 -13.43
CA CYS A 463 -23.47 9.79 -12.62
C CYS A 463 -24.88 9.15 -12.66
N SER A 464 -25.02 7.91 -13.16
CA SER A 464 -26.32 7.29 -13.43
C SER A 464 -26.40 5.84 -12.94
N ASN A 465 -25.37 5.04 -13.18
CA ASN A 465 -25.36 3.61 -12.88
C ASN A 465 -24.41 3.30 -11.72
N VAL A 466 -24.93 2.70 -10.66
CA VAL A 466 -24.11 2.23 -9.54
C VAL A 466 -23.36 0.97 -9.97
N ILE A 467 -22.03 1.05 -10.02
CA ILE A 467 -21.17 -0.11 -10.33
C ILE A 467 -20.62 -0.79 -9.08
N PHE A 468 -20.59 -0.08 -7.95
CA PHE A 468 -20.07 -0.56 -6.68
C PHE A 468 -20.76 0.15 -5.52
N ASN A 469 -21.02 -0.57 -4.43
CA ASN A 469 -21.40 0.01 -3.15
C ASN A 469 -20.57 -0.63 -2.03
N THR A 470 -20.04 0.19 -1.12
CA THR A 470 -19.09 -0.26 -0.11
C THR A 470 -19.66 -1.26 0.89
N ALA A 471 -20.97 -1.27 1.13
CA ALA A 471 -21.65 -2.18 2.06
C ALA A 471 -22.29 -3.40 1.38
N LYS A 472 -22.35 -3.44 0.04
CA LYS A 472 -22.90 -4.58 -0.71
C LYS A 472 -21.76 -5.44 -1.22
N GLY A 473 -21.49 -6.55 -0.54
CA GLY A 473 -20.53 -7.54 -1.02
C GLY A 473 -20.89 -8.00 -2.43
N GLY A 474 -19.95 -7.96 -3.36
CA GLY A 474 -20.17 -8.46 -4.72
C GLY A 474 -20.56 -9.94 -4.67
N ALA A 475 -21.69 -10.32 -5.27
CA ALA A 475 -22.18 -11.72 -5.29
C ALA A 475 -21.12 -12.73 -5.80
N ASN A 476 -20.12 -12.27 -6.54
CA ASN A 476 -19.03 -13.09 -7.07
C ASN A 476 -17.88 -13.37 -6.09
N SER A 477 -17.70 -12.61 -5.00
CA SER A 477 -16.60 -12.84 -4.04
C SER A 477 -16.86 -14.08 -3.18
N CYS A 478 -18.13 -14.30 -2.82
CA CYS A 478 -18.56 -15.49 -2.07
C CYS A 478 -18.59 -16.75 -2.96
N ILE A 479 -19.05 -16.64 -4.21
CA ILE A 479 -19.10 -17.76 -5.18
C ILE A 479 -17.68 -18.22 -5.56
N LYS A 480 -16.73 -17.29 -5.75
CA LYS A 480 -15.35 -17.65 -6.05
C LYS A 480 -14.64 -18.28 -4.85
N PHE A 481 -14.91 -17.83 -3.62
CA PHE A 481 -14.45 -18.50 -2.41
C PHE A 481 -15.00 -19.93 -2.29
N ILE A 482 -16.27 -20.16 -2.62
CA ILE A 482 -16.87 -21.50 -2.61
C ILE A 482 -16.22 -22.39 -3.68
N ILE A 483 -16.00 -21.89 -4.90
CA ILE A 483 -15.34 -22.66 -5.97
C ILE A 483 -13.87 -22.96 -5.63
N ASP A 484 -13.13 -21.97 -5.13
CA ASP A 484 -11.74 -22.15 -4.71
C ASP A 484 -11.67 -23.05 -3.47
N ALA A 485 -12.57 -22.95 -2.50
CA ALA A 485 -12.62 -23.89 -1.37
C ALA A 485 -12.99 -25.33 -1.80
N ILE A 486 -13.90 -25.49 -2.77
CA ILE A 486 -14.32 -26.81 -3.31
C ILE A 486 -13.19 -27.46 -4.14
N MET A 487 -12.34 -26.67 -4.80
CA MET A 487 -11.18 -27.20 -5.53
C MET A 487 -9.98 -27.52 -4.62
N PHE A 488 -10.02 -27.12 -3.35
CA PHE A 488 -8.87 -27.18 -2.42
C PHE A 488 -9.02 -28.19 -1.27
N TYR A 489 -10.14 -28.90 -1.15
CA TYR A 489 -10.33 -30.00 -0.19
C TYR A 489 -10.42 -31.36 -0.87
#